data_AF-A0A1T4WJD5-F1
#
_entry.id   AF-A0A1T4WJD5-F1
#
_cell.length_a   1.000
_cell.length_b   1.000
_cell.length_c   1.000
_cell.angle_alpha   90.00
_cell.angle_beta   90.00
_cell.angle_gamma   90.00
#
_symmetry.space_group_name_H-M   'P 1'
#
loop_
_entity.id
_entity.type
_entity.pdbx_description
1 polymer ?
#
loop_
_entity_poly.entity_id
_entity_poly.type
_entity_poly.pdbx_seq_one_letter_code
_entity_poly.pdbx_strand_id
1 'polypeptide(L)'
;MKRKYLSWLGALALLASSSLSSSANATDYTGGRLTNTNISAAGVLIPDGARLLASQCFQCHGTDGKSTTGIDSLAGESQNELVSEMREMKAKNKVDLMHYQAKAYTDAQIQLIAAYFASISGGGNNDNDDDDDNHHNDDNDAND
;
A
#
# COMPACT_ATOMS: atom_id res chain seq x y z
N MET A 1 46.17 46.46 39.54
CA MET A 1 46.58 45.37 40.46
C MET A 1 45.67 44.19 40.23
N LYS A 2 46.25 42.99 40.25
CA LYS A 2 45.74 41.73 39.68
C LYS A 2 44.77 41.04 40.64
N ARG A 3 43.63 40.54 40.14
CA ARG A 3 42.99 39.31 40.64
C ARG A 3 42.34 38.56 39.46
N LYS A 4 43.02 37.50 39.04
CA LYS A 4 42.55 36.44 38.13
C LYS A 4 42.08 35.29 39.02
N TYR A 5 40.91 34.70 38.79
CA TYR A 5 40.49 33.30 39.04
C TYR A 5 39.16 33.14 38.26
N LEU A 6 39.07 32.43 37.12
CA LEU A 6 39.27 31.01 36.83
C LEU A 6 38.09 30.12 37.29
N SER A 7 37.64 29.30 36.33
CA SER A 7 36.71 28.17 36.37
C SER A 7 35.21 28.50 36.25
N TRP A 8 34.57 28.23 35.10
CA TRP A 8 34.27 26.92 34.49
C TRP A 8 33.06 26.29 35.17
N LEU A 9 31.91 26.39 34.51
CA LEU A 9 30.87 25.37 34.37
C LEU A 9 29.86 25.88 33.34
N GLY A 10 30.14 25.58 32.07
CA GLY A 10 29.10 25.57 31.04
C GLY A 10 28.28 24.30 31.18
N ALA A 11 26.96 24.43 31.10
CA ALA A 11 26.01 23.45 30.58
C ALA A 11 24.59 23.96 30.84
N LEU A 12 24.02 24.69 29.90
CA LEU A 12 22.57 24.63 29.69
C LEU A 12 22.35 24.15 28.26
N ALA A 13 22.27 22.83 28.13
CA ALA A 13 21.82 22.17 26.94
C ALA A 13 20.37 22.58 26.67
N LEU A 14 20.16 23.35 25.60
CA LEU A 14 18.85 23.50 24.97
C LEU A 14 18.52 22.15 24.34
N LEU A 15 17.75 21.33 25.06
CA LEU A 15 17.13 20.14 24.51
C LEU A 15 16.13 20.58 23.44
N ALA A 16 16.47 20.30 22.18
CA ALA A 16 15.52 20.34 21.08
C ALA A 16 14.38 19.36 21.38
N SER A 17 13.15 19.88 21.38
CA SER A 17 11.94 19.08 21.47
C SER A 17 11.75 18.28 20.17
N SER A 18 12.46 17.15 20.06
CA SER A 18 12.14 16.14 19.07
C SER A 18 10.84 15.47 19.50
N SER A 19 9.72 15.83 18.87
CA SER A 19 8.47 15.08 18.99
C SER A 19 8.73 13.66 18.49
N LEU A 20 8.93 12.74 19.43
CA LEU A 20 8.98 11.31 19.15
C LEU A 20 7.52 10.86 18.95
N SER A 21 7.07 10.78 17.70
CA SER A 21 5.84 10.07 17.36
C SER A 21 6.03 8.60 17.75
N SER A 22 5.57 8.24 18.94
CA SER A 22 5.60 6.86 19.42
C SER A 22 4.38 6.15 18.85
N SER A 23 4.56 5.24 17.89
CA SER A 23 3.52 4.27 17.56
C SER A 23 3.45 3.25 18.70
N ALA A 24 2.42 3.34 19.53
CA ALA A 24 2.14 2.35 20.56
C ALA A 24 1.64 1.06 19.90
N ASN A 25 2.45 0.00 19.93
CA ASN A 25 1.92 -1.35 19.78
C ASN A 25 1.33 -1.76 21.14
N ALA A 26 0.01 -1.67 21.28
CA ALA A 26 -0.68 -2.22 22.43
C ALA A 26 -0.74 -3.74 22.27
N THR A 27 0.20 -4.46 22.89
CA THR A 27 0.06 -5.91 23.11
C THR A 27 -0.85 -6.10 24.31
N ASP A 28 -2.15 -6.26 24.07
CA ASP A 28 -3.10 -6.61 25.13
C ASP A 28 -3.06 -8.13 25.36
N TYR A 29 -2.37 -8.55 26.41
CA TYR A 29 -2.29 -9.96 26.81
C TYR A 29 -3.44 -10.28 27.77
N THR A 30 -4.62 -10.51 27.22
CA THR A 30 -5.72 -11.15 27.94
C THR A 30 -6.21 -12.35 27.14
N GLY A 31 -5.77 -13.55 27.52
CA GLY A 31 -6.43 -14.80 27.09
C GLY A 31 -5.71 -15.65 26.03
N GLY A 32 -4.40 -15.46 25.79
CA GLY A 32 -3.61 -16.44 25.03
C GLY A 32 -3.82 -16.46 23.51
N ARG A 33 -4.40 -15.41 22.94
CA ARG A 33 -4.44 -15.18 21.48
C ARG A 33 -3.61 -13.95 21.15
N LEU A 34 -2.56 -14.12 20.36
CA LEU A 34 -1.78 -13.00 19.82
C LEU A 34 -2.60 -12.38 18.69
N THR A 35 -3.27 -11.26 18.97
CA THR A 35 -3.93 -10.43 17.96
C THR A 35 -3.14 -9.14 17.80
N ASN A 36 -2.43 -9.01 16.67
CA ASN A 36 -1.59 -7.84 16.37
C ASN A 36 -2.40 -6.85 15.54
N THR A 37 -3.24 -6.07 16.20
CA THR A 37 -3.99 -4.97 15.56
C THR A 37 -3.01 -3.85 15.17
N ASN A 38 -2.83 -3.63 13.86
CA ASN A 38 -2.06 -2.50 13.35
C ASN A 38 -3.01 -1.32 13.13
N ILE A 39 -2.83 -0.24 13.91
CA ILE A 39 -3.61 0.99 13.79
C ILE A 39 -2.91 1.88 12.75
N SER A 40 -3.50 2.01 11.55
CA SER A 40 -3.07 3.01 10.57
C SER A 40 -3.59 4.40 10.95
N ALA A 41 -2.86 5.46 10.54
CA ALA A 41 -3.08 6.86 10.92
C ALA A 41 -4.49 7.44 10.61
N ALA A 42 -5.35 6.69 9.92
CA ALA A 42 -6.74 7.04 9.63
C ALA A 42 -7.78 6.36 10.56
N GLY A 43 -7.37 5.65 11.61
CA GLY A 43 -8.30 5.03 12.57
C GLY A 43 -9.13 3.86 12.02
N VAL A 44 -8.79 3.36 10.83
CA VAL A 44 -9.38 2.13 10.27
C VAL A 44 -8.69 0.93 10.94
N LEU A 45 -9.46 0.18 11.73
CA LEU A 45 -9.05 -1.13 12.25
C LEU A 45 -9.02 -2.12 11.08
N ILE A 46 -7.83 -2.40 10.56
CA ILE A 46 -7.62 -3.50 9.62
C ILE A 46 -7.57 -4.79 10.43
N PRO A 47 -8.47 -5.77 10.17
CA PRO A 47 -8.45 -7.04 10.90
C PRO A 47 -7.10 -7.75 10.74
N ASP A 48 -6.67 -8.41 11.81
CA ASP A 48 -5.43 -9.17 11.83
C ASP A 48 -5.36 -10.16 10.66
N GLY A 49 -4.22 -10.14 9.96
CA GLY A 49 -3.98 -11.02 8.81
C GLY A 49 -4.43 -10.49 7.46
N ALA A 50 -5.20 -9.38 7.37
CA ALA A 50 -5.54 -8.77 6.08
C ALA A 50 -4.29 -8.36 5.28
N ARG A 51 -3.29 -7.78 5.95
CA ARG A 51 -1.98 -7.48 5.34
C ARG A 51 -1.24 -8.74 4.86
N LEU A 52 -1.34 -9.84 5.60
CA LEU A 52 -0.71 -11.11 5.22
C LEU A 52 -1.41 -11.76 4.01
N LEU A 53 -2.73 -11.62 3.92
CA LEU A 53 -3.45 -12.03 2.71
C LEU A 53 -3.06 -11.15 1.52
N ALA A 54 -3.04 -9.83 1.71
CA ALA A 54 -2.70 -8.87 0.67
C ALA A 54 -1.23 -8.95 0.21
N SER A 55 -0.30 -9.41 1.06
CA SER A 55 1.12 -9.50 0.69
C SER A 55 1.38 -10.46 -0.47
N GLN A 56 0.47 -11.41 -0.70
CA GLN A 56 0.56 -12.32 -1.85
C GLN A 56 0.40 -11.60 -3.20
N CYS A 57 -0.27 -10.44 -3.19
CA CYS A 57 -0.52 -9.64 -4.40
C CYS A 57 0.71 -8.80 -4.80
N PHE A 58 1.62 -8.51 -3.87
CA PHE A 58 2.71 -7.55 -4.07
C PHE A 58 3.73 -8.02 -5.11
N GLN A 59 3.81 -9.33 -5.33
CA GLN A 59 4.71 -9.92 -6.32
C GLN A 59 4.37 -9.49 -7.75
N CYS A 60 3.12 -9.07 -8.00
CA CYS A 60 2.65 -8.63 -9.32
C CYS A 60 2.22 -7.15 -9.29
N HIS A 61 1.52 -6.71 -8.24
CA HIS A 61 0.99 -5.34 -8.13
C HIS A 61 1.92 -4.37 -7.38
N GLY A 62 3.18 -4.76 -7.19
CA GLY A 62 4.18 -3.95 -6.51
C GLY A 62 4.02 -3.88 -4.98
N THR A 63 5.00 -3.24 -4.34
CA THR A 63 5.05 -3.18 -2.87
C THR A 63 3.87 -2.39 -2.33
N ASP A 64 3.14 -2.96 -1.37
CA ASP A 64 1.89 -2.39 -0.84
C ASP A 64 0.84 -2.09 -1.92
N GLY A 65 0.86 -2.81 -3.05
CA GLY A 65 -0.06 -2.59 -4.17
C GLY A 65 0.24 -1.35 -5.00
N LYS A 66 1.42 -0.74 -4.82
CA LYS A 66 1.89 0.37 -5.65
C LYS A 66 2.75 -0.20 -6.77
N SER A 67 2.14 -0.40 -7.93
CA SER A 67 2.84 -0.95 -9.08
C SER A 67 3.83 0.07 -9.62
N THR A 68 4.95 -0.44 -10.10
CA THR A 68 5.97 0.32 -10.85
C THR A 68 6.20 -0.29 -12.24
N THR A 69 5.24 -1.12 -12.69
CA THR A 69 5.29 -1.89 -13.93
C THR A 69 4.00 -1.69 -14.70
N GLY A 70 3.83 -2.35 -15.86
CA GLY A 70 2.57 -2.31 -16.63
C GLY A 70 1.41 -3.12 -16.04
N ILE A 71 1.49 -3.53 -14.77
CA ILE A 71 0.39 -4.15 -14.02
C ILE A 71 -0.28 -3.06 -13.17
N ASP A 72 -1.60 -3.10 -13.00
CA ASP A 72 -2.35 -2.07 -12.30
C ASP A 72 -2.00 -1.94 -10.81
N SER A 73 -2.10 -0.73 -10.27
CA SER A 73 -1.88 -0.42 -8.86
C SER A 73 -3.16 -0.58 -8.05
N LEU A 74 -3.16 -1.48 -7.06
CA LEU A 74 -4.30 -1.71 -6.16
C LEU A 74 -4.38 -0.70 -5.01
N ALA A 75 -3.28 -0.04 -4.68
CA ALA A 75 -3.21 0.86 -3.52
C ALA A 75 -4.18 2.03 -3.67
N GLY A 76 -5.07 2.20 -2.68
CA GLY A 76 -6.03 3.30 -2.63
C GLY A 76 -7.28 3.11 -3.49
N GLU A 77 -7.41 1.98 -4.19
CA GLU A 77 -8.65 1.63 -4.86
C GLU A 77 -9.79 1.42 -3.86
N SER A 78 -11.02 1.66 -4.32
CA SER A 78 -12.22 1.45 -3.50
C SER A 78 -12.34 -0.02 -3.11
N GLN A 79 -12.59 -0.28 -1.82
CA GLN A 79 -12.85 -1.64 -1.34
C GLN A 79 -13.99 -2.31 -2.12
N ASN A 80 -15.03 -1.56 -2.48
CA ASN A 80 -16.20 -2.12 -3.15
C ASN A 80 -15.88 -2.56 -4.59
N GLU A 81 -15.07 -1.77 -5.29
CA GLU A 81 -14.62 -2.09 -6.65
C GLU A 81 -13.73 -3.34 -6.63
N LEU A 82 -12.70 -3.36 -5.78
CA LEU A 82 -11.83 -4.51 -5.59
C LEU A 82 -12.59 -5.80 -5.25
N VAL A 83 -13.62 -5.73 -4.39
CA VAL A 83 -14.48 -6.88 -4.07
C VAL A 83 -15.28 -7.32 -5.29
N SER A 84 -15.84 -6.37 -6.04
CA SER A 84 -16.65 -6.63 -7.23
C SER A 84 -15.81 -7.35 -8.31
N GLU A 85 -14.65 -6.79 -8.64
CA GLU A 85 -13.74 -7.33 -9.66
C GLU A 85 -13.23 -8.71 -9.29
N MET A 86 -12.79 -8.92 -8.04
CA MET A 86 -12.34 -10.23 -7.58
C MET A 86 -13.45 -11.28 -7.66
N ARG A 87 -14.70 -10.92 -7.33
CA ARG A 87 -15.85 -11.83 -7.46
C ARG A 87 -16.18 -12.13 -8.92
N GLU A 88 -16.09 -11.12 -9.79
CA GLU A 88 -16.29 -11.29 -11.22
C GLU A 88 -15.24 -12.21 -11.84
N MET A 89 -13.96 -11.98 -11.54
CA MET A 89 -12.84 -12.83 -11.98
C MET A 89 -12.98 -14.26 -11.46
N LYS A 90 -13.44 -14.44 -10.21
CA LYS A 90 -13.69 -15.75 -9.61
C LYS A 90 -14.83 -16.50 -10.32
N ALA A 91 -15.90 -15.79 -10.71
CA ALA A 91 -17.06 -16.37 -11.37
C ALA A 91 -16.80 -16.73 -12.84
N LYS A 92 -15.97 -15.95 -13.53
CA LYS A 92 -15.64 -16.17 -14.94
C LYS A 92 -14.62 -17.30 -15.11
N ASN A 93 -14.77 -18.04 -16.20
CA ASN A 93 -13.80 -19.05 -16.63
C ASN A 93 -12.93 -18.51 -17.77
N LYS A 94 -12.11 -17.50 -17.47
CA LYS A 94 -11.04 -17.07 -18.37
C LYS A 94 -9.72 -17.72 -17.97
N VAL A 95 -8.90 -18.02 -18.97
CA VAL A 95 -7.54 -18.55 -18.78
C VAL A 95 -6.60 -17.36 -18.66
N ASP A 96 -6.55 -16.79 -17.46
CA ASP A 96 -5.74 -15.62 -17.13
C ASP A 96 -5.32 -15.71 -15.64
N LEU A 97 -4.14 -15.16 -15.33
CA LEU A 97 -3.49 -15.30 -14.03
C LEU A 97 -4.39 -14.81 -12.89
N MET A 98 -4.99 -13.63 -13.03
CA MET A 98 -5.82 -13.06 -11.97
C MET A 98 -7.14 -13.81 -11.77
N HIS A 99 -7.70 -14.41 -12.83
CA HIS A 99 -8.85 -15.30 -12.70
C HIS A 99 -8.53 -16.55 -11.88
N TYR A 100 -7.32 -17.10 -11.99
CA TYR A 100 -6.86 -18.19 -11.12
C TYR A 100 -6.59 -17.72 -9.70
N GLN A 101 -5.98 -16.54 -9.52
CA GLN A 101 -5.75 -15.97 -8.19
C GLN A 101 -7.05 -15.70 -7.45
N ALA A 102 -8.05 -15.13 -8.11
CA ALA A 102 -9.34 -14.83 -7.51
C ALA A 102 -10.06 -16.09 -6.97
N LYS A 103 -9.88 -17.24 -7.64
CA LYS A 103 -10.43 -18.53 -7.21
C LYS A 103 -9.76 -19.11 -5.97
N ALA A 104 -8.54 -18.68 -5.63
CA ALA A 104 -7.83 -19.14 -4.45
C ALA A 104 -8.39 -18.58 -3.13
N TYR A 105 -9.20 -17.51 -3.19
CA TYR A 105 -9.69 -16.81 -2.01
C TYR A 105 -11.19 -17.02 -1.78
N THR A 106 -11.55 -17.17 -0.50
CA THR A 106 -12.94 -17.09 -0.04
C THR A 106 -13.44 -15.64 -0.09
N ASP A 107 -14.76 -15.44 -0.09
CA ASP A 107 -15.34 -14.09 -0.17
C ASP A 107 -14.97 -13.23 1.05
N ALA A 108 -14.85 -13.84 2.23
CA ALA A 108 -14.36 -13.16 3.42
C ALA A 108 -12.89 -12.71 3.27
N GLN A 109 -12.04 -13.54 2.66
CA GLN A 109 -10.65 -13.16 2.39
C GLN A 109 -10.58 -12.05 1.33
N ILE A 110 -11.41 -12.11 0.29
CA ILE A 110 -11.50 -11.03 -0.72
C ILE A 110 -11.85 -9.69 -0.05
N GLN A 111 -12.82 -9.68 0.88
CA GLN A 111 -13.15 -8.46 1.62
C GLN A 111 -11.99 -7.92 2.45
N LEU A 112 -11.22 -8.80 3.10
CA LEU A 112 -10.04 -8.41 3.89
C LEU A 112 -8.91 -7.85 3.01
N ILE A 113 -8.64 -8.48 1.87
CA ILE A 113 -7.65 -8.02 0.88
C ILE A 113 -8.05 -6.64 0.36
N ALA A 114 -9.30 -6.47 -0.06
CA ALA A 114 -9.82 -5.20 -0.54
C ALA A 114 -9.79 -4.10 0.53
N ALA A 115 -10.14 -4.43 1.79
CA ALA A 115 -10.06 -3.49 2.91
C ALA A 115 -8.62 -3.00 3.14
N TYR A 116 -7.63 -3.89 3.00
CA TYR A 116 -6.22 -3.53 3.12
C TYR A 116 -5.83 -2.51 2.06
N PHE A 117 -6.07 -2.79 0.79
CA PHE A 117 -5.67 -1.91 -0.30
C PHE A 117 -6.37 -0.55 -0.29
N ALA A 118 -7.66 -0.53 0.05
CA ALA A 118 -8.42 0.72 0.22
C ALA A 118 -7.90 1.60 1.37
N SER A 119 -7.22 1.01 2.36
CA SER A 119 -6.65 1.76 3.48
C SER A 119 -5.28 2.38 3.19
N ILE A 120 -4.64 2.01 2.08
CA ILE A 120 -3.34 2.55 1.67
C ILE A 120 -3.60 3.85 0.93
N SER A 121 -2.88 4.92 1.25
CA SER A 121 -2.92 6.16 0.47
C SER A 121 -2.44 5.85 -0.95
N GLY A 122 -3.33 6.01 -1.93
CA GLY A 122 -3.09 5.59 -3.32
C GLY A 122 -1.82 6.19 -3.91
N GLY A 123 -1.01 5.34 -4.52
CA GLY A 123 0.20 5.73 -5.22
C GLY A 123 -0.12 6.05 -6.67
N GLY A 124 -0.66 7.24 -6.92
CA GLY A 124 -0.69 7.91 -8.23
C GLY A 124 -1.30 7.12 -9.39
N ASN A 125 -2.62 7.26 -9.58
CA ASN A 125 -3.19 7.14 -10.92
C ASN A 125 -2.78 8.41 -11.66
N ASN A 126 -1.65 8.35 -12.37
CA ASN A 126 -1.36 9.32 -13.41
C ASN A 126 -2.11 8.85 -14.65
N ASP A 127 -3.41 9.10 -14.67
CA ASP A 127 -4.18 9.22 -15.91
C ASP A 127 -3.68 10.49 -16.62
N ASN A 128 -2.44 10.46 -17.10
CA ASN A 128 -1.99 11.39 -18.13
C ASN A 128 -2.44 10.78 -19.46
N ASP A 129 -3.72 10.95 -19.76
CA ASP A 129 -4.18 11.06 -21.14
C ASP A 129 -3.62 12.37 -21.73
N ASP A 130 -2.30 12.42 -21.91
CA ASP A 130 -1.60 13.46 -22.67
C ASP A 130 -1.13 12.82 -23.98
N ASP A 131 -1.73 13.33 -25.07
CA ASP A 131 -1.46 13.29 -26.50
C ASP A 131 -0.09 12.78 -27.03
N ASP A 132 -0.10 12.44 -28.33
CA ASP A 132 0.98 12.01 -29.26
C ASP A 132 1.28 10.48 -29.27
N ASP A 133 1.06 9.74 -30.37
CA ASP A 133 1.65 10.02 -31.68
C ASP A 133 0.69 9.75 -32.85
N ASN A 134 0.40 10.82 -33.59
CA ASN A 134 0.14 10.76 -35.02
C ASN A 134 1.42 10.29 -35.73
N HIS A 135 1.57 8.98 -35.97
CA HIS A 135 2.49 8.48 -36.99
C HIS A 135 1.71 8.09 -38.24
N HIS A 136 1.63 9.04 -39.16
CA HIS A 136 1.56 8.75 -40.58
C HIS A 136 2.69 7.78 -40.95
N ASN A 137 2.35 6.71 -41.66
CA ASN A 137 3.13 6.27 -42.81
C ASN A 137 2.13 5.84 -43.87
N ASP A 138 1.93 6.75 -44.82
CA ASP A 138 1.60 6.40 -46.20
C ASP A 138 2.63 5.40 -46.74
N ASP A 139 2.24 4.73 -47.83
CA ASP A 139 3.10 3.97 -48.76
C ASP A 139 3.45 2.53 -48.37
N ASN A 140 2.61 1.59 -48.80
CA ASN A 140 3.02 0.56 -49.78
C ASN A 140 1.80 -0.16 -50.37
N ASP A 141 1.13 0.53 -51.28
CA ASP A 141 0.72 -0.10 -52.55
C ASP A 141 1.99 -0.55 -53.29
N ALA A 142 1.91 -1.69 -53.98
CA ALA A 142 2.93 -2.33 -54.82
C ALA A 142 3.89 -3.33 -54.14
N ASN A 143 3.47 -4.60 -54.13
CA ASN A 143 4.23 -5.63 -54.86
C ASN A 143 3.37 -6.87 -55.15
N ASP A 144 3.15 -7.07 -56.46
CA ASP A 144 3.01 -8.33 -57.22
C ASP A 144 2.15 -9.48 -56.66
#